data_AF-A0A3D1UBC7-F1
#
_entry.id   AF-A0A3D1UBC7-F1
#
_cell.length_a   1.000
_cell.length_b   1.000
_cell.length_c   1.000
_cell.angle_alpha   90.00
_cell.angle_beta   90.00
_cell.angle_gamma   90.00
#
_symmetry.space_group_name_H-M   'P 1'
#
loop_
_entity.id
_entity.type
_entity.pdbx_description
1 polymer ?
#
loop_
_entity_poly.entity_id
_entity_poly.type
_entity_poly.pdbx_seq_one_letter_code
_entity_poly.pdbx_strand_id
1 'polypeptide(L)'
;MARFTQKTAQSSMLRTSPTGNDRYARCPEERTPQKNTLLGRPLQETGKISGGWRMVIGKTAKFVLTALLFTAIGAVGALLCEDLFRRGAGEERAQAPRAEAKTGVDEARDKTVRKKTAGNKRARRRSSTGARQEALGETFEEDALSGMDKACYEGLQKAIDDENYALVASLLDEARRSSSKEVRAKAVEALSWFGRKALDGLTLFLADPDEDVRQDACNAFESALSEVEDAQEKSQNAIAALETLEDREQLDSLIMEINDLSDAQQIDIVMRLIEGPNKTAGEAAREHYEFITGEEYESPEAAQKWLRENPEE
;
A
#
# COMPACT_ATOMS: atom_id res chain seq x y z
N MET A 1 55.57 -9.34 31.79
CA MET A 1 56.72 -8.94 30.95
C MET A 1 57.33 -10.19 30.32
N ALA A 2 57.03 -10.45 29.05
CA ALA A 2 57.84 -11.31 28.17
C ALA A 2 57.48 -10.93 26.73
N ARG A 3 58.47 -10.37 26.02
CA ARG A 3 58.37 -9.91 24.63
C ARG A 3 58.66 -11.10 23.73
N PHE A 4 57.81 -11.33 22.72
CA PHE A 4 58.16 -12.16 21.58
C PHE A 4 57.97 -11.33 20.31
N THR A 5 59.09 -11.07 19.65
CA THR A 5 59.22 -10.36 18.38
C THR A 5 59.71 -11.36 17.33
N GLN A 6 58.96 -11.55 16.24
CA GLN A 6 59.46 -12.02 14.94
C GLN A 6 58.45 -11.53 13.88
N LYS A 7 58.75 -10.58 12.99
CA LYS A 7 59.70 -10.54 11.86
C LYS A 7 59.11 -11.13 10.56
N THR A 8 58.55 -10.20 9.77
CA THR A 8 58.72 -10.00 8.30
C THR A 8 58.70 -11.20 7.36
N ALA A 9 57.75 -11.20 6.41
CA ALA A 9 58.00 -11.59 5.02
C ALA A 9 57.03 -10.85 4.08
N GLN A 10 57.56 -9.85 3.38
CA GLN A 10 57.01 -9.33 2.13
C GLN A 10 57.12 -10.43 1.07
N SER A 11 56.10 -10.61 0.24
CA SER A 11 56.25 -11.28 -1.04
C SER A 11 55.46 -10.54 -2.12
N SER A 12 56.23 -9.73 -2.85
CA SER A 12 55.92 -9.13 -4.13
C SER A 12 55.77 -10.19 -5.21
N MET A 13 54.67 -10.16 -5.97
CA MET A 13 54.70 -10.60 -7.36
C MET A 13 53.88 -9.67 -8.24
N LEU A 14 54.64 -8.92 -9.04
CA LEU A 14 54.25 -8.24 -10.27
C LEU A 14 53.71 -9.28 -11.28
N ARG A 15 52.58 -9.00 -11.93
CA ARG A 15 52.28 -9.47 -13.29
C ARG A 15 51.58 -8.37 -14.10
N THR A 16 52.42 -7.72 -14.89
CA THR A 16 52.26 -7.23 -16.26
C THR A 16 50.89 -7.40 -16.95
N SER A 17 50.39 -6.28 -17.46
CA SER A 17 49.41 -6.13 -18.55
C SER A 17 49.86 -6.83 -19.85
N PRO A 18 48.92 -7.05 -20.78
CA PRO A 18 49.17 -6.59 -22.13
C PRO A 18 48.01 -5.78 -22.74
N THR A 19 48.44 -4.68 -23.33
CA THR A 19 47.84 -3.90 -24.41
C THR A 19 47.55 -4.73 -25.66
N GLY A 20 46.49 -4.42 -26.40
CA GLY A 20 46.45 -4.68 -27.85
C GLY A 20 45.07 -4.72 -28.52
N ASN A 21 44.99 -4.01 -29.67
CA ASN A 21 43.95 -3.95 -30.72
C ASN A 21 42.64 -3.24 -30.34
N ASP A 22 42.27 -2.06 -30.87
CA ASP A 22 42.60 -1.34 -32.10
C ASP A 22 42.21 -2.05 -33.42
N ARG A 23 41.33 -1.36 -34.18
CA ARG A 23 40.84 -1.58 -35.56
C ARG A 23 39.65 -2.53 -35.76
N TYR A 24 38.48 -1.96 -36.08
CA TYR A 24 37.81 -1.94 -37.40
C TYR A 24 36.77 -0.80 -37.37
N ALA A 25 36.99 0.31 -38.11
CA ALA A 25 36.38 0.61 -39.42
C ALA A 25 34.84 0.75 -39.36
N ARG A 26 34.33 2.00 -39.28
CA ARG A 26 33.72 2.76 -40.41
C ARG A 26 32.67 1.97 -41.22
N CYS A 27 31.42 2.42 -41.13
CA CYS A 27 30.59 2.79 -42.28
C CYS A 27 29.39 3.66 -41.83
N PRO A 28 29.25 4.90 -42.33
CA PRO A 28 27.97 5.60 -42.38
C PRO A 28 27.34 5.39 -43.76
N GLU A 29 26.10 4.91 -43.83
CA GLU A 29 25.33 4.98 -45.08
C GLU A 29 24.18 5.96 -44.90
N GLU A 30 24.40 7.16 -45.46
CA GLU A 30 23.36 8.09 -45.85
C GLU A 30 22.46 7.44 -46.90
N ARG A 31 21.13 7.43 -46.67
CA ARG A 31 20.17 7.53 -47.77
C ARG A 31 19.10 8.57 -47.48
N THR A 32 19.04 9.46 -48.45
CA THR A 32 18.23 10.65 -48.65
C THR A 32 16.71 10.41 -48.74
N PRO A 33 15.89 11.48 -48.65
CA PRO A 33 14.44 11.40 -48.55
C PRO A 33 13.77 11.25 -49.92
N GLN A 34 12.76 10.39 -50.03
CA GLN A 34 11.83 10.40 -51.15
C GLN A 34 10.74 11.45 -50.91
N LYS A 35 10.89 12.59 -51.59
CA LYS A 35 9.77 13.46 -51.99
C LYS A 35 9.20 12.91 -53.29
N ASN A 36 7.88 12.69 -53.34
CA ASN A 36 7.09 12.76 -54.57
C ASN A 36 5.64 13.17 -54.23
N THR A 37 5.47 14.49 -54.12
CA THR A 37 4.62 15.32 -54.98
C THR A 37 3.41 14.65 -55.68
N LEU A 38 2.22 15.05 -55.20
CA LEU A 38 1.00 15.48 -55.92
C LEU A 38 0.54 14.72 -57.18
N LEU A 39 -0.74 14.31 -57.18
CA LEU A 39 -1.78 14.89 -58.05
C LEU A 39 -3.17 14.25 -57.81
N GLY A 40 -4.11 15.08 -57.35
CA GLY A 40 -5.48 15.17 -57.88
C GLY A 40 -6.49 14.06 -57.58
N ARG A 41 -7.54 14.38 -56.81
CA ARG A 41 -8.87 14.71 -57.36
C ARG A 41 -9.84 15.21 -56.28
N PRO A 42 -10.73 16.17 -56.62
CA PRO A 42 -11.84 16.62 -55.80
C PRO A 42 -13.15 15.89 -56.18
N LEU A 43 -14.02 15.66 -55.21
CA LEU A 43 -15.48 15.45 -55.35
C LEU A 43 -16.04 15.44 -53.91
N GLN A 44 -16.61 16.57 -53.46
CA GLN A 44 -18.05 16.71 -53.22
C GLN A 44 -18.69 15.47 -52.58
N GLU A 45 -19.07 15.57 -51.29
CA GLU A 45 -20.37 15.04 -50.86
C GLU A 45 -20.86 15.67 -49.54
N THR A 46 -21.91 16.45 -49.72
CA THR A 46 -23.11 16.62 -48.87
C THR A 46 -22.98 16.77 -47.35
N GLY A 47 -23.39 17.95 -46.88
CA GLY A 47 -23.73 18.19 -45.50
C GLY A 47 -24.92 17.34 -45.06
N LYS A 48 -24.74 16.63 -43.94
CA LYS A 48 -25.81 16.17 -43.07
C LYS A 48 -25.76 16.98 -41.77
N ILE A 49 -26.67 17.94 -41.70
CA ILE A 49 -26.98 18.67 -40.47
C ILE A 49 -27.92 17.77 -39.68
N SER A 50 -27.37 16.87 -38.86
CA SER A 50 -28.15 16.19 -37.82
C SER A 50 -28.03 16.98 -36.53
N GLY A 51 -29.00 17.88 -36.30
CA GLY A 51 -29.22 18.53 -35.02
C GLY A 51 -29.64 17.50 -33.98
N GLY A 52 -28.67 16.93 -33.27
CA GLY A 52 -28.90 16.20 -32.04
C GLY A 52 -29.03 17.19 -30.89
N TRP A 53 -30.23 17.33 -30.36
CA TRP A 53 -30.51 18.04 -29.11
C TRP A 53 -29.87 17.26 -27.95
N ARG A 54 -28.55 17.39 -27.76
CA ARG A 54 -27.92 17.03 -26.48
C ARG A 54 -28.35 18.10 -25.49
N MET A 55 -29.37 17.74 -24.70
CA MET A 55 -29.80 18.48 -23.53
C MET A 55 -28.57 18.69 -22.64
N VAL A 56 -28.03 19.90 -22.65
CA VAL A 56 -27.02 20.36 -21.70
C VAL A 56 -27.72 20.45 -20.35
N ILE A 57 -27.81 19.32 -19.66
CA ILE A 57 -28.12 19.28 -18.24
C ILE A 57 -26.88 19.87 -17.57
N GLY A 58 -26.93 21.18 -17.32
CA GLY A 58 -25.83 21.94 -16.74
C GLY A 58 -25.35 21.29 -15.44
N LYS A 59 -24.04 21.34 -15.21
CA LYS A 59 -23.35 20.79 -14.02
C LYS A 59 -24.08 21.14 -12.70
N THR A 60 -24.79 22.26 -12.64
CA THR A 60 -25.60 22.70 -11.49
C THR A 60 -26.73 21.74 -11.10
N ALA A 61 -27.33 21.01 -12.03
CA ALA A 61 -28.39 20.04 -11.71
C ALA A 61 -27.85 18.77 -11.02
N LYS A 62 -26.61 18.38 -11.32
CA LYS A 62 -25.95 17.24 -10.65
C LYS A 62 -25.63 17.56 -9.18
N PHE A 63 -25.17 18.78 -8.88
CA PHE A 63 -24.89 19.22 -7.51
C PHE A 63 -26.14 19.29 -6.62
N VAL A 64 -27.29 19.70 -7.17
CA VAL A 64 -28.54 19.74 -6.40
C VAL A 64 -29.03 18.32 -6.08
N LEU A 65 -28.85 17.37 -6.99
CA LEU A 65 -29.28 15.99 -6.78
C LEU A 65 -28.42 15.26 -5.73
N THR A 66 -27.10 15.43 -5.77
CA THR A 66 -26.20 14.84 -4.75
C THR A 66 -26.43 15.45 -3.37
N ALA A 67 -26.59 16.78 -3.27
CA ALA A 67 -26.90 17.43 -2.00
C ALA A 67 -28.20 16.90 -1.36
N LEU A 68 -29.25 16.67 -2.15
CA LEU A 68 -30.51 16.09 -1.65
C LEU A 68 -30.34 14.65 -1.17
N LEU A 69 -29.50 13.84 -1.84
CA LEU A 69 -29.25 12.45 -1.44
C LEU A 69 -28.54 12.35 -0.08
N PHE A 70 -27.50 13.17 0.14
CA PHE A 70 -26.79 13.21 1.43
C PHE A 70 -27.69 13.67 2.58
N THR A 71 -28.58 14.62 2.32
CA THR A 71 -29.52 15.11 3.34
C THR A 71 -30.53 14.02 3.73
N ALA A 72 -31.00 13.23 2.76
CA ALA A 72 -31.91 12.12 3.00
C ALA A 72 -31.24 10.98 3.80
N ILE A 73 -29.99 10.62 3.47
CA ILE A 73 -29.24 9.57 4.19
C ILE A 73 -28.95 10.01 5.63
N GLY A 74 -28.55 11.27 5.84
CA GLY A 74 -28.32 11.81 7.18
C GLY A 74 -29.58 11.78 8.07
N ALA A 75 -30.75 12.09 7.50
CA ALA A 75 -32.01 12.03 8.23
C ALA A 75 -32.40 10.60 8.65
N VAL A 76 -32.17 9.60 7.79
CA VAL A 76 -32.41 8.19 8.12
C VAL A 76 -31.42 7.69 9.20
N GLY A 77 -30.15 8.08 9.11
CA GLY A 77 -29.14 7.74 10.11
C GLY A 77 -29.46 8.30 11.51
N ALA A 78 -29.95 9.54 11.59
CA ALA A 78 -30.36 10.15 12.85
C ALA A 78 -31.56 9.43 13.48
N LEU A 79 -32.55 9.03 12.68
CA LEU A 79 -33.72 8.28 13.17
C LEU A 79 -33.35 6.88 13.67
N LEU A 80 -32.40 6.20 13.03
CA LEU A 80 -31.93 4.89 13.48
C LEU A 80 -31.07 4.98 14.76
N CYS A 81 -30.27 6.04 14.91
CA CYS A 81 -29.49 6.25 16.13
C CYS A 81 -30.38 6.49 17.37
N GLU A 82 -31.49 7.22 17.21
CA GLU A 82 -32.41 7.49 18.32
C GLU A 82 -33.16 6.22 18.77
N ASP A 83 -33.50 5.33 17.84
CA ASP A 83 -34.18 4.05 18.15
C ASP A 83 -33.24 3.03 18.83
N LEU A 84 -31.96 3.02 18.44
CA LEU A 84 -30.94 2.20 19.12
C LEU A 84 -30.64 2.71 20.54
N PHE A 85 -30.62 4.03 20.75
CA PHE A 85 -30.38 4.60 22.08
C PHE A 85 -31.55 4.36 23.03
N ARG A 86 -32.80 4.35 22.53
CA ARG A 86 -33.98 3.98 23.34
C ARG A 86 -34.00 2.50 23.74
N ARG A 87 -33.47 1.59 22.90
CA ARG A 87 -33.46 0.16 23.20
C ARG A 87 -32.38 -0.28 24.20
N GLY A 88 -31.37 0.55 24.46
CA GLY A 88 -30.27 0.22 25.38
C GLY A 88 -30.50 0.54 26.86
N ALA A 89 -31.61 1.19 27.23
CA ALA A 89 -31.79 1.78 28.58
C ALA A 89 -32.67 1.00 29.57
N GLY A 90 -33.15 -0.18 29.21
CA GLY A 90 -33.69 -1.16 30.16
C GLY A 90 -33.08 -2.49 29.78
N GLU A 91 -32.35 -3.21 30.63
CA GLU A 91 -32.95 -3.96 31.73
C GLU A 91 -31.81 -4.70 32.45
N GLU A 92 -31.28 -4.17 33.55
CA GLU A 92 -30.43 -4.96 34.45
C GLU A 92 -30.70 -4.58 35.92
N ARG A 93 -31.79 -5.15 36.45
CA ARG A 93 -32.05 -5.22 37.89
C ARG A 93 -32.47 -6.64 38.26
N ALA A 94 -31.51 -7.46 38.68
CA ALA A 94 -31.75 -8.59 39.58
C ALA A 94 -30.48 -8.88 40.39
N GLN A 95 -30.46 -8.39 41.64
CA GLN A 95 -30.46 -9.22 42.86
C GLN A 95 -29.09 -9.80 43.25
N ALA A 96 -28.38 -9.06 44.11
CA ALA A 96 -27.32 -9.60 44.97
C ALA A 96 -27.87 -9.82 46.39
N PRO A 97 -27.63 -10.98 47.03
CA PRO A 97 -28.00 -11.19 48.42
C PRO A 97 -27.04 -10.51 49.39
N ARG A 98 -27.64 -10.00 50.47
CA ARG A 98 -27.08 -9.26 51.60
C ARG A 98 -26.81 -10.23 52.76
N ALA A 99 -25.61 -10.16 53.38
CA ALA A 99 -25.25 -10.59 54.75
C ALA A 99 -23.71 -10.83 54.79
N GLU A 100 -22.86 -10.40 55.74
CA GLU A 100 -23.01 -9.78 57.06
C GLU A 100 -21.79 -8.89 57.35
N ALA A 101 -22.01 -7.90 58.22
CA ALA A 101 -20.99 -7.05 58.79
C ALA A 101 -20.23 -7.77 59.92
N LYS A 102 -18.91 -7.56 60.01
CA LYS A 102 -18.23 -7.46 61.30
C LYS A 102 -17.29 -6.26 61.32
N THR A 103 -17.58 -5.42 62.31
CA THR A 103 -16.89 -4.24 62.80
C THR A 103 -15.50 -4.56 63.35
N GLY A 104 -14.55 -3.65 63.12
CA GLY A 104 -13.27 -3.59 63.83
C GLY A 104 -12.56 -2.29 63.48
N VAL A 105 -12.50 -1.39 64.45
CA VAL A 105 -12.01 0.00 64.41
C VAL A 105 -10.48 0.03 64.48
N ASP A 106 -9.89 1.15 64.04
CA ASP A 106 -8.65 1.83 64.50
C ASP A 106 -7.76 2.23 63.30
N GLU A 107 -7.91 3.45 62.78
CA GLU A 107 -7.27 4.70 63.24
C GLU A 107 -5.73 4.71 63.09
N ALA A 108 -5.24 5.30 62.00
CA ALA A 108 -4.07 6.21 62.00
C ALA A 108 -3.76 6.74 60.58
N ARG A 109 -4.09 8.02 60.38
CA ARG A 109 -3.16 9.08 59.96
C ARG A 109 -1.94 8.67 59.11
N ASP A 110 -1.94 9.02 57.82
CA ASP A 110 -0.77 9.71 57.24
C ASP A 110 -1.11 10.53 55.99
N LYS A 111 -0.50 11.71 55.91
CA LYS A 111 -0.58 12.67 54.81
C LYS A 111 0.66 12.52 53.95
N THR A 112 0.53 12.06 52.71
CA THR A 112 1.51 12.43 51.67
C THR A 112 0.87 12.55 50.29
N VAL A 113 0.83 13.81 49.86
CA VAL A 113 1.03 14.29 48.50
C VAL A 113 1.81 13.31 47.61
N ARG A 114 1.20 12.83 46.52
CA ARG A 114 1.91 12.66 45.25
C ARG A 114 0.95 12.59 44.07
N LYS A 115 0.92 13.70 43.32
CA LYS A 115 0.51 13.75 41.91
C LYS A 115 1.24 12.63 41.17
N LYS A 116 0.50 11.64 40.67
CA LYS A 116 0.94 10.77 39.58
C LYS A 116 -0.08 10.90 38.45
N THR A 117 0.30 11.70 37.47
CA THR A 117 -0.14 11.63 36.09
C THR A 117 0.05 10.20 35.61
N ALA A 118 -1.03 9.40 35.63
CA ALA A 118 -1.07 8.13 34.92
C ALA A 118 -1.27 8.48 33.44
N GLY A 119 -0.18 8.30 32.67
CA GLY A 119 -0.21 8.35 31.23
C GLY A 119 -1.28 7.41 30.70
N ASN A 120 -2.10 7.96 29.84
CA ASN A 120 -3.11 7.26 29.06
C ASN A 120 -2.37 6.28 28.14
N LYS A 121 -2.10 5.06 28.62
CA LYS A 121 -1.66 3.95 27.76
C LYS A 121 -2.83 3.65 26.83
N ARG A 122 -2.77 4.21 25.62
CA ARG A 122 -3.55 3.80 24.46
C ARG A 122 -3.56 2.27 24.43
N ALA A 123 -4.71 1.70 24.78
CA ALA A 123 -5.08 0.38 24.36
C ALA A 123 -5.21 0.43 22.83
N ARG A 124 -4.07 0.28 22.14
CA ARG A 124 -4.08 -0.04 20.72
C ARG A 124 -4.72 -1.42 20.64
N ARG A 125 -5.87 -1.46 19.99
CA ARG A 125 -6.66 -2.64 19.67
C ARG A 125 -5.72 -3.76 19.24
N ARG A 126 -5.79 -4.90 19.93
CA ARG A 126 -5.35 -6.18 19.37
C ARG A 126 -6.05 -6.31 18.02
N SER A 127 -5.28 -6.20 16.93
CA SER A 127 -5.77 -6.50 15.60
C SER A 127 -6.25 -7.95 15.59
N SER A 128 -7.36 -8.17 14.93
CA SER A 128 -8.06 -9.45 14.77
C SER A 128 -7.29 -10.49 13.95
N THR A 129 -6.02 -10.22 13.60
CA THR A 129 -5.21 -11.09 12.74
C THR A 129 -4.87 -12.41 13.42
N GLY A 130 -4.59 -12.40 14.73
CA GLY A 130 -4.29 -13.64 15.48
C GLY A 130 -5.48 -14.58 15.64
N ALA A 131 -6.72 -14.09 15.51
CA ALA A 131 -7.93 -14.93 15.65
C ALA A 131 -8.29 -15.68 14.36
N ARG A 132 -7.69 -15.34 13.21
CA ARG A 132 -7.97 -15.99 11.92
C ARG A 132 -7.18 -17.28 11.73
N GLN A 133 -5.97 -17.38 12.28
CA GLN A 133 -5.13 -18.59 12.19
C GLN A 133 -5.70 -19.79 12.97
N GLU A 134 -6.48 -19.58 14.04
CA GLU A 134 -7.08 -20.68 14.80
C GLU A 134 -8.28 -21.36 14.08
N ALA A 135 -8.86 -20.72 13.06
CA ALA A 135 -10.09 -21.22 12.43
C ALA A 135 -9.88 -22.29 11.33
N LEU A 136 -8.63 -22.54 10.89
CA LEU A 136 -8.33 -23.45 9.78
C LEU A 136 -7.55 -24.72 10.16
N GLY A 137 -7.23 -24.94 11.44
CA GLY A 137 -6.72 -26.22 11.92
C GLY A 137 -5.31 -26.61 11.46
N GLU A 138 -4.58 -25.72 10.78
CA GLU A 138 -3.15 -25.86 10.55
C GLU A 138 -2.41 -25.28 11.76
N THR A 139 -2.16 -26.12 12.77
CA THR A 139 -1.23 -25.77 13.83
C THR A 139 0.17 -25.73 13.25
N PHE A 140 0.72 -24.52 13.08
CA PHE A 140 2.12 -24.32 12.72
C PHE A 140 3.02 -25.03 13.74
N GLU A 141 3.67 -26.11 13.30
CA GLU A 141 4.72 -26.75 14.08
C GLU A 141 6.03 -26.03 13.80
N GLU A 142 6.39 -25.07 14.66
CA GLU A 142 7.66 -24.33 14.60
C GLU A 142 8.88 -25.28 14.54
N ASP A 143 8.75 -26.47 15.12
CA ASP A 143 9.76 -27.55 15.10
C ASP A 143 9.95 -28.21 13.72
N ALA A 144 9.06 -27.96 12.76
CA ALA A 144 9.22 -28.43 11.38
C ALA A 144 10.20 -27.58 10.56
N LEU A 145 10.51 -26.35 11.02
CA LEU A 145 11.53 -25.51 10.39
C LEU A 145 12.93 -26.05 10.74
N SER A 146 13.82 -26.10 9.76
CA SER A 146 15.18 -26.58 9.97
C SER A 146 16.23 -25.67 9.32
N GLY A 147 17.44 -25.69 9.89
CA GLY A 147 18.58 -24.97 9.34
C GLY A 147 18.36 -23.47 9.24
N MET A 148 18.55 -22.94 8.02
CA MET A 148 18.50 -21.50 7.73
C MET A 148 17.10 -20.92 7.91
N ASP A 149 16.04 -21.67 7.55
CA ASP A 149 14.66 -21.20 7.69
C ASP A 149 14.28 -20.96 9.15
N LYS A 150 14.70 -21.86 10.06
CA LYS A 150 14.50 -21.69 11.50
C LYS A 150 15.24 -20.46 12.04
N ALA A 151 16.50 -20.29 11.65
CA ALA A 151 17.30 -19.13 12.08
C ALA A 151 16.72 -17.79 11.57
N CYS A 152 16.23 -17.77 10.32
CA CYS A 152 15.55 -16.61 9.75
C CYS A 152 14.25 -16.30 10.51
N TYR A 153 13.42 -17.31 10.75
CA TYR A 153 12.17 -17.17 11.50
C TYR A 153 12.40 -16.63 12.92
N GLU A 154 13.30 -17.26 13.68
CA GLU A 154 13.66 -16.82 15.04
C GLU A 154 14.26 -15.40 15.03
N GLY A 155 15.05 -15.07 14.01
CA GLY A 155 15.60 -13.73 13.80
C GLY A 155 14.52 -12.68 13.57
N LEU A 156 13.51 -12.99 12.75
CA LEU A 156 12.35 -12.13 12.50
C LEU A 156 11.50 -11.97 13.77
N GLN A 157 11.21 -13.07 14.47
CA GLN A 157 10.49 -13.03 15.75
C GLN A 157 11.22 -12.14 16.77
N LYS A 158 12.54 -12.33 16.90
CA LYS A 158 13.36 -11.50 17.78
C LYS A 158 13.32 -10.02 17.37
N ALA A 159 13.33 -9.74 16.07
CA ALA A 159 13.25 -8.38 15.57
C ALA A 159 11.90 -7.72 15.89
N ILE A 160 10.80 -8.47 15.88
CA ILE A 160 9.49 -8.01 16.36
C ILE A 160 9.54 -7.70 17.85
N ASP A 161 10.03 -8.65 18.66
CA ASP A 161 10.08 -8.51 20.13
C ASP A 161 10.94 -7.31 20.57
N ASP A 162 12.02 -7.04 19.86
CA ASP A 162 12.95 -5.93 20.12
C ASP A 162 12.55 -4.63 19.39
N GLU A 163 11.44 -4.61 18.63
CA GLU A 163 11.02 -3.49 17.76
C GLU A 163 12.15 -3.00 16.81
N ASN A 164 12.94 -3.94 16.28
CA ASN A 164 14.16 -3.66 15.52
C ASN A 164 13.96 -3.81 14.00
N TYR A 165 13.50 -2.73 13.37
CA TYR A 165 13.34 -2.69 11.90
C TYR A 165 14.64 -2.97 11.13
N ALA A 166 15.80 -2.54 11.64
CA ALA A 166 17.07 -2.75 10.92
C ALA A 166 17.42 -4.25 10.83
N LEU A 167 17.09 -5.01 11.88
CA LEU A 167 17.24 -6.46 11.86
C LEU A 167 16.24 -7.09 10.87
N VAL A 168 14.97 -6.68 10.87
CA VAL A 168 13.98 -7.12 9.87
C VAL A 168 14.50 -6.88 8.46
N ALA A 169 14.92 -5.65 8.15
CA ALA A 169 15.45 -5.26 6.84
C ALA A 169 16.63 -6.13 6.40
N SER A 170 17.53 -6.49 7.32
CA SER A 170 18.68 -7.36 7.01
C SER A 170 18.31 -8.82 6.72
N LEU A 171 17.13 -9.27 7.14
CA LEU A 171 16.65 -10.64 6.97
C LEU A 171 15.73 -10.81 5.76
N LEU A 172 15.19 -9.73 5.18
CA LEU A 172 14.20 -9.80 4.09
C LEU A 172 14.68 -10.58 2.87
N ASP A 173 15.94 -10.40 2.48
CA ASP A 173 16.51 -11.09 1.32
C ASP A 173 16.55 -12.61 1.53
N GLU A 174 16.80 -13.07 2.75
CA GLU A 174 16.80 -14.49 3.09
C GLU A 174 15.37 -15.01 3.20
N ALA A 175 14.50 -14.27 3.89
CA ALA A 175 13.09 -14.62 4.05
C ALA A 175 12.40 -14.80 2.69
N ARG A 176 12.54 -13.83 1.78
CA ARG A 176 11.94 -13.85 0.44
C ARG A 176 12.39 -15.05 -0.41
N ARG A 177 13.60 -15.55 -0.18
CA ARG A 177 14.15 -16.71 -0.91
C ARG A 177 13.85 -18.04 -0.21
N SER A 178 13.27 -18.02 0.98
CA SER A 178 12.88 -19.22 1.70
C SER A 178 11.77 -19.96 0.95
N SER A 179 11.93 -21.28 0.82
CA SER A 179 10.85 -22.15 0.35
C SER A 179 9.70 -22.24 1.34
N SER A 180 9.95 -21.95 2.61
CA SER A 180 8.94 -22.00 3.66
C SER A 180 8.01 -20.79 3.57
N LYS A 181 6.72 -21.05 3.34
CA LYS A 181 5.65 -20.05 3.45
C LYS A 181 5.69 -19.34 4.79
N GLU A 182 5.93 -20.08 5.87
CA GLU A 182 5.91 -19.57 7.23
C GLU A 182 6.98 -18.51 7.49
N VAL A 183 8.17 -18.67 6.89
CA VAL A 183 9.23 -17.65 6.99
C VAL A 183 8.83 -16.38 6.22
N ARG A 184 8.22 -16.52 5.04
CA ARG A 184 7.76 -15.37 4.24
C ARG A 184 6.59 -14.64 4.89
N ALA A 185 5.61 -15.39 5.39
CA ALA A 185 4.50 -14.86 6.19
C ALA A 185 5.02 -14.14 7.45
N LYS A 186 6.01 -14.71 8.14
CA LYS A 186 6.62 -14.08 9.31
C LYS A 186 7.33 -12.77 8.98
N ALA A 187 7.96 -12.68 7.81
CA ALA A 187 8.57 -11.43 7.36
C ALA A 187 7.53 -10.35 7.08
N VAL A 188 6.40 -10.70 6.45
CA VAL A 188 5.26 -9.79 6.25
C VAL A 188 4.67 -9.35 7.59
N GLU A 189 4.46 -10.28 8.52
CA GLU A 189 4.02 -9.97 9.88
C GLU A 189 4.97 -8.97 10.53
N ALA A 190 6.28 -9.24 10.50
CA ALA A 190 7.30 -8.37 11.07
C ALA A 190 7.24 -6.96 10.46
N LEU A 191 7.15 -6.85 9.14
CA LEU A 191 7.05 -5.58 8.42
C LEU A 191 5.80 -4.79 8.80
N SER A 192 4.64 -5.46 8.97
CA SER A 192 3.38 -4.82 9.32
C SER A 192 3.43 -4.04 10.63
N TRP A 193 4.28 -4.45 11.58
CA TRP A 193 4.49 -3.74 12.86
C TRP A 193 5.15 -2.37 12.71
N PHE A 194 5.86 -2.12 11.61
CA PHE A 194 6.61 -0.89 11.38
C PHE A 194 5.88 0.13 10.47
N GLY A 195 4.68 -0.22 9.99
CA GLY A 195 3.79 0.69 9.24
C GLY A 195 4.47 1.32 8.03
N ARG A 196 4.31 2.64 7.86
CA ARG A 196 4.87 3.41 6.73
C ARG A 196 6.35 3.13 6.43
N LYS A 197 7.20 2.92 7.44
CA LYS A 197 8.64 2.66 7.22
C LYS A 197 8.90 1.33 6.50
N ALA A 198 7.94 0.41 6.52
CA ALA A 198 8.06 -0.91 5.92
C ALA A 198 7.53 -1.01 4.49
N LEU A 199 7.01 0.07 3.88
CA LEU A 199 6.39 0.03 2.55
C LEU A 199 7.31 -0.60 1.49
N ASP A 200 8.57 -0.15 1.38
CA ASP A 200 9.55 -0.73 0.45
C ASP A 200 9.77 -2.25 0.68
N GLY A 201 9.76 -2.68 1.95
CA GLY A 201 9.92 -4.08 2.31
C GLY A 201 8.69 -4.91 1.98
N LEU A 202 7.49 -4.35 2.17
CA LEU A 202 6.21 -5.00 1.88
C LEU A 202 6.02 -5.21 0.37
N THR A 203 6.47 -4.29 -0.47
CA THR A 203 6.44 -4.43 -1.94
C THR A 203 7.08 -5.72 -2.42
N LEU A 204 8.10 -6.23 -1.71
CA LEU A 204 8.80 -7.47 -2.07
C LEU A 204 7.92 -8.74 -1.98
N PHE A 205 6.80 -8.67 -1.26
CA PHE A 205 5.90 -9.80 -1.00
C PHE A 205 4.54 -9.67 -1.71
N LEU A 206 4.27 -8.55 -2.39
CA LEU A 206 3.01 -8.34 -3.13
C LEU A 206 2.81 -9.32 -4.30
N ALA A 207 3.91 -9.90 -4.80
CA ALA A 207 3.91 -10.95 -5.82
C ALA A 207 4.47 -12.28 -5.29
N ASP A 208 4.33 -12.56 -3.98
CA ASP A 208 4.71 -13.87 -3.41
C ASP A 208 3.97 -15.00 -4.14
N PRO A 209 4.57 -16.19 -4.37
CA PRO A 209 3.85 -17.31 -4.97
C PRO A 209 2.68 -17.82 -4.11
N ASP A 210 2.75 -17.67 -2.79
CA ASP A 210 1.67 -18.08 -1.88
C ASP A 210 0.60 -16.99 -1.74
N GLU A 211 -0.66 -17.37 -1.92
CA GLU A 211 -1.79 -16.43 -1.94
C GLU A 211 -2.02 -15.77 -0.58
N ASP A 212 -1.88 -16.52 0.53
CA ASP A 212 -2.07 -15.95 1.86
C ASP A 212 -0.98 -14.93 2.16
N VAL A 213 0.27 -15.21 1.77
CA VAL A 213 1.38 -14.26 1.94
C VAL A 213 1.16 -12.99 1.11
N ARG A 214 0.71 -13.11 -0.15
CA ARG A 214 0.36 -11.93 -0.97
C ARG A 214 -0.75 -11.11 -0.33
N GLN A 215 -1.81 -11.77 0.12
CA GLN A 215 -2.96 -11.08 0.71
C GLN A 215 -2.57 -10.36 2.00
N ASP A 216 -1.78 -11.01 2.87
CA ASP A 216 -1.28 -10.39 4.09
C ASP A 216 -0.35 -9.21 3.78
N ALA A 217 0.49 -9.33 2.75
CA ALA A 217 1.36 -8.24 2.30
C ALA A 217 0.55 -7.05 1.77
N CYS A 218 -0.47 -7.31 0.94
CA CYS A 218 -1.37 -6.28 0.40
C CYS A 218 -2.11 -5.56 1.53
N ASN A 219 -2.72 -6.30 2.45
CA ASN A 219 -3.43 -5.72 3.60
C ASN A 219 -2.51 -4.85 4.47
N ALA A 220 -1.29 -5.33 4.74
CA ALA A 220 -0.29 -4.58 5.50
C ALA A 220 0.17 -3.33 4.74
N PHE A 221 0.33 -3.43 3.42
CA PHE A 221 0.74 -2.31 2.56
C PHE A 221 -0.34 -1.23 2.52
N GLU A 222 -1.60 -1.58 2.28
CA GLU A 222 -2.74 -0.65 2.31
C GLU A 222 -2.84 0.07 3.65
N SER A 223 -2.76 -0.69 4.75
CA SER A 223 -2.78 -0.11 6.10
C SER A 223 -1.63 0.88 6.30
N ALA A 224 -0.42 0.55 5.85
CA ALA A 224 0.74 1.44 5.96
C ALA A 224 0.65 2.66 5.03
N LEU A 225 0.10 2.50 3.82
CA LEU A 225 -0.09 3.55 2.84
C LEU A 225 -1.13 4.58 3.31
N SER A 226 -2.19 4.13 3.98
CA SER A 226 -3.22 5.01 4.56
C SER A 226 -2.67 5.95 5.64
N GLU A 227 -1.51 5.63 6.25
CA GLU A 227 -0.81 6.49 7.22
C GLU A 227 0.11 7.54 6.54
N VAL A 228 0.26 7.51 5.20
CA VAL A 228 1.09 8.45 4.46
C VAL A 228 0.32 9.72 4.15
N GLU A 229 0.61 10.80 4.88
CA GLU A 229 -0.02 12.11 4.68
C GLU A 229 0.59 12.91 3.52
N ASP A 230 1.87 12.69 3.20
CA ASP A 230 2.53 13.40 2.10
C ASP A 230 2.06 12.81 0.76
N ALA A 231 1.36 13.62 -0.03
CA ALA A 231 0.74 13.17 -1.26
C ALA A 231 1.77 12.64 -2.27
N GLN A 232 2.96 13.27 -2.37
CA GLN A 232 4.00 12.86 -3.30
C GLN A 232 4.60 11.50 -2.91
N GLU A 233 4.85 11.29 -1.63
CA GLU A 233 5.30 10.01 -1.09
C GLU A 233 4.23 8.93 -1.24
N LYS A 234 2.96 9.26 -0.99
CA LYS A 234 1.85 8.33 -1.18
C LYS A 234 1.75 7.88 -2.63
N SER A 235 1.85 8.81 -3.60
CA SER A 235 1.88 8.48 -5.03
C SER A 235 3.04 7.54 -5.37
N GLN A 236 4.25 7.80 -4.87
CA GLN A 236 5.43 6.97 -5.17
C GLN A 236 5.28 5.54 -4.64
N ASN A 237 4.79 5.39 -3.41
CA ASN A 237 4.54 4.08 -2.81
C ASN A 237 3.40 3.34 -3.52
N ALA A 238 2.30 4.02 -3.81
CA ALA A 238 1.17 3.44 -4.54
C ALA A 238 1.60 2.93 -5.92
N ILE A 239 2.38 3.71 -6.68
CA ILE A 239 2.92 3.28 -7.99
C ILE A 239 3.75 2.00 -7.84
N ALA A 240 4.68 1.95 -6.89
CA ALA A 240 5.56 0.79 -6.71
C ALA A 240 4.77 -0.50 -6.44
N ALA A 241 3.71 -0.40 -5.63
CA ALA A 241 2.83 -1.53 -5.35
C ALA A 241 1.91 -1.88 -6.53
N LEU A 242 1.24 -0.92 -7.14
CA LEU A 242 0.35 -1.13 -8.29
C LEU A 242 1.08 -1.71 -9.52
N GLU A 243 2.35 -1.36 -9.73
CA GLU A 243 3.18 -1.97 -10.78
C GLU A 243 3.48 -3.45 -10.49
N THR A 244 3.48 -3.87 -9.23
CA THR A 244 3.85 -5.21 -8.77
C THR A 244 2.66 -6.17 -8.63
N LEU A 245 1.49 -5.66 -8.26
CA LEU A 245 0.30 -6.47 -8.04
C LEU A 245 -0.21 -7.12 -9.33
N GLU A 246 -0.54 -8.42 -9.25
CA GLU A 246 -1.12 -9.18 -10.37
C GLU A 246 -2.61 -9.47 -10.18
N ASP A 247 -3.10 -9.45 -8.94
CA ASP A 247 -4.49 -9.72 -8.59
C ASP A 247 -5.37 -8.48 -8.80
N ARG A 248 -6.50 -8.67 -9.47
CA ARG A 248 -7.39 -7.57 -9.86
C ARG A 248 -8.11 -6.96 -8.66
N GLU A 249 -8.54 -7.76 -7.69
CA GLU A 249 -9.24 -7.26 -6.51
C GLU A 249 -8.29 -6.42 -5.64
N GLN A 250 -7.04 -6.85 -5.50
CA GLN A 250 -5.98 -6.10 -4.80
C GLN A 250 -5.63 -4.79 -5.53
N LEU A 251 -5.55 -4.80 -6.86
CA LEU A 251 -5.35 -3.58 -7.65
C LEU A 251 -6.49 -2.58 -7.44
N ASP A 252 -7.74 -3.03 -7.53
CA ASP A 252 -8.91 -2.16 -7.34
C ASP A 252 -8.95 -1.59 -5.92
N SER A 253 -8.62 -2.40 -4.91
CA SER A 253 -8.51 -1.96 -3.52
C SER A 253 -7.46 -0.85 -3.35
N LEU A 254 -6.25 -1.05 -3.88
CA LEU A 254 -5.17 -0.07 -3.76
C LEU A 254 -5.41 1.18 -4.63
N ILE A 255 -6.12 1.06 -5.75
CA ILE A 255 -6.58 2.21 -6.54
C ILE A 255 -7.58 3.05 -5.74
N MET A 256 -8.46 2.43 -4.93
CA MET A 256 -9.34 3.21 -4.05
C MET A 256 -8.57 4.02 -3.01
N GLU A 257 -7.41 3.53 -2.55
CA GLU A 257 -6.56 4.24 -1.59
C GLU A 257 -5.91 5.51 -2.16
N ILE A 258 -5.81 5.68 -3.48
CA ILE A 258 -5.29 6.92 -4.09
C ILE A 258 -6.38 7.97 -4.37
N ASN A 259 -7.64 7.70 -4.04
CA ASN A 259 -8.77 8.64 -4.25
C ASN A 259 -8.68 9.92 -3.43
N ASP A 260 -7.85 9.95 -2.38
CA ASP A 260 -7.59 11.14 -1.57
C ASP A 260 -6.49 12.03 -2.16
N LEU A 261 -5.79 11.57 -3.21
CA LEU A 261 -4.86 12.38 -3.97
C LEU A 261 -5.62 13.32 -4.90
N SER A 262 -4.90 14.34 -5.36
CA SER A 262 -5.43 15.30 -6.32
C SER A 262 -5.69 14.63 -7.67
N ASP A 263 -6.67 15.09 -8.46
CA ASP A 263 -7.00 14.51 -9.77
C ASP A 263 -5.76 14.46 -10.69
N ALA A 264 -4.90 15.48 -10.63
CA ALA A 264 -3.65 15.53 -11.38
C ALA A 264 -2.68 14.41 -10.97
N GLN A 265 -2.57 14.13 -9.67
CA GLN A 265 -1.74 13.04 -9.16
C GLN A 265 -2.32 11.68 -9.51
N GLN A 266 -3.64 11.49 -9.35
CA GLN A 266 -4.31 10.25 -9.72
C GLN A 266 -4.13 9.96 -11.22
N ILE A 267 -4.31 10.98 -12.07
CA ILE A 267 -4.13 10.86 -13.53
C ILE A 267 -2.68 10.48 -13.88
N ASP A 268 -1.67 11.09 -13.23
CA ASP A 268 -0.27 10.73 -13.45
C ASP A 268 0.01 9.26 -13.10
N ILE A 269 -0.54 8.78 -11.97
CA ILE A 269 -0.42 7.38 -11.54
C ILE A 269 -1.08 6.45 -12.57
N VAL A 270 -2.35 6.66 -12.92
CA VAL A 270 -3.05 5.76 -13.85
C VAL A 270 -2.43 5.79 -15.24
N MET A 271 -2.02 6.95 -15.75
CA MET A 271 -1.31 7.04 -17.03
C MET A 271 -0.06 6.18 -17.04
N ARG A 272 0.75 6.24 -15.97
CA ARG A 272 1.95 5.43 -15.84
C ARG A 272 1.64 3.93 -15.84
N LEU A 273 0.58 3.50 -15.17
CA LEU A 273 0.16 2.10 -15.13
C LEU A 273 -0.35 1.62 -16.50
N ILE A 274 -1.14 2.44 -17.19
CA ILE A 274 -1.70 2.13 -18.52
C ILE A 274 -0.58 1.90 -19.55
N GLU A 275 0.44 2.75 -19.55
CA GLU A 275 1.60 2.66 -20.44
C GLU A 275 2.64 1.64 -19.94
N GLY A 276 2.44 1.09 -18.75
CA GLY A 276 3.34 0.15 -18.09
C GLY A 276 3.33 -1.27 -18.68
N PRO A 277 4.28 -2.11 -18.23
CA PRO A 277 4.37 -3.50 -18.66
C PRO A 277 3.28 -4.39 -18.06
N ASN A 278 2.77 -4.06 -16.86
CA ASN A 278 1.75 -4.83 -16.16
C ASN A 278 0.37 -4.56 -16.77
N LYS A 279 -0.15 -5.53 -17.54
CA LYS A 279 -1.41 -5.36 -18.29
C LYS A 279 -2.65 -5.38 -17.40
N THR A 280 -2.66 -6.18 -16.34
CA THR A 280 -3.77 -6.18 -15.37
C THR A 280 -3.88 -4.82 -14.66
N ALA A 281 -2.75 -4.26 -14.22
CA ALA A 281 -2.71 -2.92 -13.65
C ALA A 281 -3.12 -1.85 -14.66
N GLY A 282 -2.70 -1.97 -15.91
CA GLY A 282 -3.10 -1.05 -16.98
C GLY A 282 -4.59 -1.09 -17.31
N GLU A 283 -5.24 -2.26 -17.25
CA GLU A 283 -6.68 -2.40 -17.42
C GLU A 283 -7.44 -1.74 -16.25
N ALA A 284 -7.03 -2.00 -15.01
CA ALA A 284 -7.63 -1.37 -13.83
C ALA A 284 -7.47 0.15 -13.86
N ALA A 285 -6.30 0.62 -14.26
CA ALA A 285 -6.02 2.04 -14.41
C ALA A 285 -6.86 2.73 -15.50
N ARG A 286 -7.25 2.03 -16.59
CA ARG A 286 -8.16 2.58 -17.62
C ARG A 286 -9.56 2.80 -17.06
N GLU A 287 -10.08 1.86 -16.29
CA GLU A 287 -11.38 1.99 -15.65
C GLU A 287 -11.38 3.14 -14.64
N HIS A 288 -10.30 3.26 -13.84
CA HIS A 288 -10.16 4.37 -12.90
C HIS A 288 -10.01 5.72 -13.62
N TYR A 289 -9.30 5.77 -14.75
CA TYR A 289 -9.22 6.97 -15.58
C TYR A 289 -10.61 7.40 -16.08
N GLU A 290 -11.44 6.46 -16.56
CA GLU A 290 -12.82 6.76 -16.98
C GLU A 290 -13.67 7.24 -15.79
N PHE A 291 -13.45 6.68 -14.60
CA PHE A 291 -14.11 7.14 -13.38
C PHE A 291 -13.77 8.60 -13.03
N ILE A 292 -12.49 8.99 -13.08
CA ILE A 292 -12.04 10.36 -12.78
C ILE A 292 -12.53 11.35 -13.86
N THR A 293 -12.33 11.00 -15.13
CA THR A 293 -12.49 11.95 -16.24
C THR A 293 -13.89 11.95 -16.86
N GLY A 294 -14.63 10.85 -16.72
CA GLY A 294 -15.86 10.56 -17.47
C GLY A 294 -15.64 10.27 -18.95
N GLU A 295 -14.39 10.06 -19.38
CA GLU A 295 -13.97 9.83 -20.76
C GLU A 295 -13.11 8.55 -20.85
N GLU A 296 -13.22 7.81 -21.96
CA GLU A 296 -12.37 6.65 -22.20
C GLU A 296 -10.92 7.08 -22.44
N TYR A 297 -9.94 6.31 -21.94
CA TYR A 297 -8.52 6.62 -22.18
C TYR A 297 -8.12 6.31 -23.63
N GLU A 298 -7.85 7.37 -24.41
CA GLU A 298 -7.38 7.24 -25.80
C GLU A 298 -5.84 7.27 -25.92
N SER A 299 -5.18 8.20 -25.23
CA SER A 299 -3.73 8.45 -25.34
C SER A 299 -3.20 9.31 -24.19
N PRO A 300 -1.86 9.31 -23.95
CA PRO A 300 -1.24 10.22 -23.00
C PRO A 300 -1.53 11.69 -23.31
N GLU A 301 -1.58 12.09 -24.59
CA GLU A 301 -1.86 13.46 -25.00
C GLU A 301 -3.29 13.90 -24.67
N ALA A 302 -4.26 12.98 -24.75
CA ALA A 302 -5.64 13.23 -24.37
C ALA A 302 -5.77 13.47 -22.87
N ALA A 303 -5.13 12.63 -22.05
CA ALA A 303 -5.09 12.82 -20.59
C ALA A 303 -4.42 14.14 -20.19
N GLN A 304 -3.29 14.49 -20.82
CA GLN A 304 -2.62 15.77 -20.61
C GLN A 304 -3.45 16.98 -21.06
N LYS A 305 -4.27 16.81 -22.09
CA LYS A 305 -5.24 17.84 -22.51
C LYS A 305 -6.33 18.01 -21.44
N TRP A 306 -6.88 16.92 -20.93
CA TRP A 306 -7.88 16.94 -19.86
C TRP A 306 -7.37 17.70 -18.63
N LEU A 307 -6.12 17.45 -18.19
CA LEU A 307 -5.49 18.15 -17.07
C LEU A 307 -5.38 19.67 -17.30
N ARG A 308 -5.10 20.12 -18.53
CA ARG A 308 -5.06 21.56 -18.85
C ARG A 308 -6.44 22.21 -18.87
N GLU A 309 -7.48 21.44 -19.23
CA GLU A 309 -8.86 21.93 -19.31
C GLU A 309 -9.59 21.87 -17.95
N ASN A 310 -9.08 21.07 -17.01
CA ASN A 310 -9.61 20.89 -15.65
C ASN A 310 -8.49 21.14 -14.61
N PRO A 311 -7.97 22.39 -14.47
CA PRO A 311 -7.00 22.69 -13.43
C PRO A 311 -7.63 22.54 -12.04
N GLU A 312 -6.87 22.04 -11.09
CA GLU A 312 -7.30 21.96 -9.69
C GLU A 312 -7.51 23.38 -9.13
N GLU A 313 -8.64 23.57 -8.44
CA GLU A 313 -9.02 24.84 -7.79
C GLU A 313 -8.31 25.04 -6.44
#